data_AF-A0A376TMW8-F1
#
_entry.id   AF-A0A376TMW8-F1
#
_cell.length_a   1.000
_cell.length_b   1.000
_cell.length_c   1.000
_cell.angle_alpha   90.00
_cell.angle_beta   90.00
_cell.angle_gamma   90.00
#
_symmetry.space_group_name_H-M   'P 1'
#
loop_
_entity.id
_entity.type
_entity.pdbx_description
1 polymer ?
#
loop_
_entity_poly.entity_id
_entity_poly.type
_entity_poly.pdbx_seq_one_letter_code
_entity_poly.pdbx_strand_id
1 'polypeptide(L)' 'MPMALALNVSPLTAVASFAAVSGLFILPTYPTLVAAVQMDDTGTTRIGKFVFNHPFFIPGTLGVAPGRLLRLRAG' A
#
# COMPACT_ATOMS: atom_id res chain seq x y z
N MET A 1 -15.93 0.24 -6.95
CA MET A 1 -15.90 -0.69 -8.10
C MET A 1 -17.17 -0.74 -8.96
N PRO A 2 -18.37 -0.27 -8.55
CA PRO A 2 -19.51 -0.20 -9.47
C PRO A 2 -19.42 0.97 -10.49
N MET A 3 -18.93 2.14 -10.03
CA MET A 3 -18.85 3.36 -10.85
C MET A 3 -17.77 3.31 -11.95
N ALA A 4 -16.65 2.62 -11.73
CA ALA A 4 -15.54 2.55 -12.68
C ALA A 4 -15.90 1.74 -13.94
N LEU A 5 -16.63 0.64 -13.77
CA LEU A 5 -17.16 -0.15 -14.89
C LEU A 5 -18.25 0.63 -15.66
N ALA A 6 -19.06 1.43 -14.96
CA ALA A 6 -20.07 2.29 -15.58
C ALA A 6 -19.47 3.41 -16.45
N LEU A 7 -18.21 3.79 -16.22
CA LEU A 7 -17.46 4.79 -16.97
C LEU A 7 -16.59 4.21 -18.10
N ASN A 8 -16.79 2.93 -18.48
CA ASN A 8 -15.96 2.22 -19.47
C ASN A 8 -14.46 2.16 -19.11
N VAL A 9 -14.11 2.31 -17.83
CA VAL A 9 -12.72 2.14 -17.39
C VAL A 9 -12.40 0.65 -17.43
N SER A 10 -11.29 0.30 -18.10
CA SER A 10 -10.87 -1.10 -18.18
C SER A 10 -10.72 -1.67 -16.75
N PRO A 11 -11.20 -2.91 -16.48
CA PRO A 11 -11.06 -3.54 -15.17
C PRO A 11 -9.59 -3.58 -14.71
N LEU A 12 -8.67 -3.71 -15.66
CA LEU A 12 -7.23 -3.71 -15.42
C LEU A 12 -6.76 -2.35 -14.86
N THR A 13 -7.23 -1.24 -15.43
CA THR A 13 -6.91 0.11 -14.97
C THR A 13 -7.50 0.40 -13.59
N ALA A 14 -8.69 -0.13 -13.29
CA ALA A 14 -9.32 0.01 -11.98
C ALA A 14 -8.55 -0.74 -10.88
N VAL A 15 -8.14 -1.99 -11.15
CA VAL A 15 -7.33 -2.78 -10.21
C VAL A 15 -5.93 -2.19 -10.05
N ALA A 16 -5.30 -1.75 -11.13
CA ALA A 16 -4.00 -1.07 -11.10
C ALA A 16 -4.06 0.24 -10.30
N SER A 17 -5.16 0.99 -10.41
CA SER A 17 -5.37 2.25 -9.68
C SER A 17 -5.59 2.01 -8.19
N PHE A 18 -6.33 0.97 -7.81
CA PHE A 18 -6.49 0.60 -6.40
C PHE A 18 -5.14 0.25 -5.77
N ALA A 19 -4.34 -0.59 -6.44
CA ALA A 19 -3.00 -0.94 -5.98
C ALA A 19 -2.05 0.27 -5.92
N ALA A 20 -2.17 1.24 -6.83
CA ALA A 20 -1.33 2.43 -6.89
C ALA A 20 -1.57 3.44 -5.75
N VAL A 21 -2.74 3.42 -5.10
CA VAL A 21 -3.14 4.38 -4.04
C VAL A 21 -2.84 3.85 -2.62
N SER A 22 -2.49 2.57 -2.48
CA SER A 22 -2.22 1.90 -1.19
C SER A 22 -0.92 2.33 -0.48
N GLY A 23 -0.51 3.60 -0.60
CA GLY A 23 0.70 4.19 0.01
C GLY A 23 0.60 4.50 1.51
N LEU A 24 -0.42 3.98 2.19
CA LEU A 24 -0.72 4.24 3.60
C LEU A 24 0.31 3.63 4.58
N PHE A 25 1.29 2.90 4.06
CA PHE A 25 2.40 2.34 4.81
C PHE A 25 3.61 3.28 4.94
N ILE A 26 3.63 4.43 4.27
CA ILE A 26 4.79 5.35 4.28
C ILE A 26 4.93 6.06 5.62
N LEU A 27 3.81 6.43 6.24
CA LEU A 27 3.76 6.97 7.58
C LEU A 27 3.11 5.92 8.50
N PRO A 28 3.68 5.64 9.68
CA PRO A 28 3.12 4.68 10.63
C PRO A 28 1.93 5.28 11.41
N THR A 29 1.05 6.01 10.72
CA THR A 29 -0.19 6.56 11.26
C THR A 29 -1.38 5.63 11.00
N TYR A 30 -1.16 4.54 10.26
CA TYR A 30 -2.23 3.62 9.90
C TYR A 30 -2.53 2.65 11.06
N PRO A 31 -3.78 2.60 11.57
CA PRO A 31 -4.12 1.85 12.78
C PRO A 31 -3.73 0.37 12.72
N THR A 32 -3.83 -0.24 11.55
CA THR A 32 -3.47 -1.65 11.33
C THR A 32 -1.97 -1.91 11.45
N LEU A 33 -1.11 -0.98 11.04
CA LEU A 33 0.34 -1.10 11.17
C LEU A 33 0.76 -0.94 12.62
N VAL A 34 0.18 0.04 13.31
CA VAL A 34 0.42 0.26 14.74
C VAL A 34 -0.08 -0.93 15.56
N ALA A 35 -1.26 -1.47 15.23
CA ALA A 35 -1.78 -2.68 15.87
C ALA A 35 -0.88 -3.90 15.62
N ALA A 36 -0.37 -4.08 14.39
CA ALA A 36 0.55 -5.18 14.08
C ALA A 36 1.88 -5.08 14.85
N VAL A 37 2.40 -3.87 15.06
CA VAL A 37 3.57 -3.61 15.92
C VAL A 37 3.26 -3.89 17.39
N GLN A 38 2.07 -3.53 17.86
CA GLN A 38 1.63 -3.73 19.24
C GLN A 38 1.35 -5.20 19.58
N MET A 39 0.89 -5.98 18.60
CA MET A 39 0.62 -7.42 18.74
C MET A 39 1.85 -8.31 18.50
N ASP A 40 3.01 -7.72 18.16
CA ASP A 40 4.23 -8.49 17.93
C ASP A 40 5.06 -8.67 19.21
N ASP A 41 4.84 -9.81 19.88
CA ASP A 41 5.59 -10.21 21.06
C ASP A 41 7.04 -10.65 20.76
N THR A 42 7.41 -10.88 19.49
CA THR A 42 8.77 -11.27 19.09
C THR A 42 9.71 -10.07 19.00
N GLY A 43 9.15 -8.86 18.93
CA GLY A 43 9.92 -7.62 18.77
C GLY A 43 10.62 -7.46 17.42
N THR A 44 10.27 -8.29 16.43
CA THR A 44 10.79 -8.20 15.05
C THR A 44 10.18 -7.03 14.30
N THR A 45 9.04 -6.54 14.78
CA THR A 45 8.20 -5.54 14.15
C THR A 45 8.16 -4.28 15.01
N ARG A 46 9.18 -3.44 14.88
CA ARG A 46 9.29 -2.17 15.63
C ARG A 46 9.36 -0.98 14.69
N ILE A 47 8.77 0.13 15.11
CA ILE A 47 9.02 1.43 14.48
C ILE A 47 10.37 1.91 15.01
N GLY A 48 11.34 2.08 14.11
CA GLY A 48 12.68 2.54 14.43
C GLY A 48 12.76 4.04 14.73
N LYS A 49 13.99 4.57 14.80
CA LYS A 49 14.27 5.98 15.10
C LYS A 49 13.70 6.97 14.08
N PHE A 50 13.39 6.51 12.86
CA PHE A 50 12.85 7.34 11.79
C PHE A 50 11.49 6.82 11.36
N VAL A 51 10.61 7.74 10.96
CA VAL A 51 9.22 7.46 10.56
C VAL A 51 9.14 6.44 9.41
N PHE A 52 10.13 6.43 8.52
CA PHE A 52 10.23 5.48 7.39
C PHE A 52 10.91 4.15 7.73
N ASN A 53 11.53 4.05 8.90
CA ASN A 53 12.32 2.88 9.30
C ASN A 53 11.43 1.88 10.07
N HIS A 54 10.54 1.22 9.34
CA HIS A 54 9.69 0.15 9.88
C HIS A 54 9.57 -0.99 8.85
N PRO A 55 9.33 -2.24 9.29
CA PRO A 55 9.37 -3.43 8.41
C PRO A 55 8.34 -3.40 7.27
N PHE A 56 7.27 -2.61 7.40
CA PHE A 56 6.21 -2.49 6.39
C PHE A 56 6.57 -1.64 5.18
N PHE A 57 7.73 -0.96 5.20
CA PHE A 57 8.13 -0.07 4.11
C PHE A 57 8.52 -0.85 2.84
N ILE A 58 9.29 -1.93 3.00
CA ILE A 58 9.72 -2.78 1.88
C ILE A 58 8.53 -3.54 1.26
N PRO A 59 7.69 -4.28 2.03
CA PRO A 59 6.53 -4.97 1.48
C PRO A 59 5.51 -4.02 0.85
N GLY A 60 5.25 -2.87 1.49
CA GLY A 60 4.34 -1.86 0.95
C GLY A 60 4.83 -1.27 -0.37
N THR A 61 6.13 -0.97 -0.47
CA THR A 61 6.73 -0.43 -1.70
C THR A 61 6.67 -1.45 -2.83
N LEU A 62 6.95 -2.73 -2.54
CA LEU A 62 6.83 -3.82 -3.52
C LEU A 62 5.39 -4.09 -3.96
N GLY A 63 4.39 -3.84 -3.09
CA GLY A 63 2.98 -3.95 -3.46
C GLY A 63 2.48 -2.81 -4.35
N VAL A 64 2.95 -1.58 -4.12
CA VAL A 64 2.49 -0.38 -4.84
C VAL A 64 3.26 -0.13 -6.14
N ALA A 65 4.55 -0.43 -6.19
CA ALA A 65 5.39 -0.14 -7.36
C ALA A 65 4.90 -0.82 -8.66
N PRO A 66 4.52 -2.12 -8.67
CA PRO A 66 3.98 -2.77 -9.86
C PRO A 66 2.63 -2.17 -10.29
N GLY A 67 1.76 -1.85 -9.34
CA GLY A 67 0.45 -1.23 -9.60
C GLY A 67 0.59 0.15 -10.23
N ARG A 68 1.52 0.98 -9.73
CA ARG A 68 1.87 2.27 -10.35
C ARG A 68 2.40 2.11 -11.77
N LEU A 69 3.31 1.16 -12.00
CA LEU A 69 3.90 0.94 -13.31
C LEU A 69 2.84 0.49 -14.34
N LEU A 70 1.96 -0.42 -13.95
CA LEU A 70 0.87 -0.89 -14.80
C LEU A 70 -0.12 0.25 -15.12
N ARG A 71 -0.46 1.07 -14.12
CA ARG A 71 -1.32 2.24 -14.31
C ARG A 71 -0.72 3.27 -15.27
N LEU A 72 0.58 3.55 -15.19
CA LEU A 72 1.26 4.50 -16.06
C LEU A 72 1.37 4.02 -17.52
N ARG A 73 1.25 2.71 -17.77
CA ARG A 73 1.23 2.13 -19.12
C ARG A 73 -0.18 2.02 -19.71
N ALA A 74 -1.22 2.22 -18.91
CA ALA A 74 -2.62 2.02 -19.27
C ALA A 74 -3.43 3.32 -19.40
N GLY A 75 -2.77 4.48 -19.34
CA GLY A 75 -3.36 5.81 -19.58
C GLY A 75 -2.55 6.55 -20.62
#